data_AF-A0A972NN40-F1
#
_entry.id   AF-A0A972NN40-F1
#
_cell.length_a   1.000
_cell.length_b   1.000
_cell.length_c   1.000
_cell.angle_alpha   90.00
_cell.angle_beta   90.00
_cell.angle_gamma   90.00
#
_symmetry.space_group_name_H-M   'P 1'
#
loop_
_entity.id
_entity.type
_entity.pdbx_description
1 polymer ?
#
loop_
_entity_poly.entity_id
_entity_poly.type
_entity_poly.pdbx_seq_one_letter_code
_entity_poly.pdbx_strand_id
1 'polypeptide(L)'
;MTEPTVDTPIRDAIFEHEMFGAGNTNSGYLLEGIRHVEATWVFSPAELADELSCMAEEGLVLRRDGFGGDIREYWEATRAGQIARELRWQQCKRRHPALVSRTAPVEDLVIAVIASGGDDCDTLASGGLVAGALGIYLSRLGETVCSTTLDALVVRGLVRRDDEDLLGWPFRLMLTADGRRLYAHDVVPRLGLQPPATILAPIEPERLPFDNLGLDPTLADNLRYRWEEAGRCAGARAWLAATALYASILEVVLPDWLGRDIERANAARAAPQDRQQRVLPLADWSLAALIKVTTELGYIDESLGRHAQALRESRNLIHPDRQIRERSTPDGDLAAISHRVARAVLDALARATPARGAPLSTKDFP
;
A
#
# COMPACT_ATOMS: atom_id res chain seq x y z
N MET A 1 -24.95 21.75 22.72
CA MET A 1 -24.15 21.74 21.48
C MET A 1 -22.78 22.29 21.86
N THR A 2 -21.90 21.43 22.34
CA THR A 2 -20.50 21.76 22.59
C THR A 2 -19.75 21.59 21.28
N GLU A 3 -18.97 22.61 20.91
CA GLU A 3 -18.06 22.59 19.76
C GLU A 3 -17.06 21.42 19.87
N PRO A 4 -16.59 20.86 18.75
CA PRO A 4 -15.64 19.77 18.77
C PRO A 4 -14.31 20.29 19.34
N THR A 5 -13.89 19.69 20.45
CA THR A 5 -12.61 19.95 21.10
C THR A 5 -11.49 19.82 20.07
N VAL A 6 -10.61 20.82 20.02
CA VAL A 6 -9.41 20.88 19.19
C VAL A 6 -8.66 19.55 19.29
N ASP A 7 -8.49 18.86 18.15
CA ASP A 7 -7.80 17.56 18.04
C ASP A 7 -6.41 17.64 18.68
N THR A 8 -6.22 16.93 19.80
CA THR A 8 -4.93 16.86 20.49
C THR A 8 -4.08 15.76 19.82
N PRO A 9 -2.83 16.02 19.38
CA PRO A 9 -1.96 15.02 18.74
C PRO A 9 -1.70 13.77 19.61
N ILE A 10 -1.92 13.87 20.92
CA ILE A 10 -1.85 12.75 21.87
C ILE A 10 -2.99 11.75 21.70
N ARG A 11 -4.22 12.18 21.39
CA ARG A 11 -5.35 11.27 21.18
C ARG A 11 -5.17 10.45 19.90
N ASP A 12 -4.74 11.11 18.82
CA ASP A 12 -4.40 10.43 17.57
C ASP A 12 -3.30 9.39 17.78
N ALA A 13 -2.27 9.73 18.57
CA ALA A 13 -1.24 8.77 18.95
C ALA A 13 -1.83 7.59 19.74
N ILE A 14 -2.64 7.86 20.78
CA ILE A 14 -3.30 6.82 21.58
C ILE A 14 -4.17 5.89 20.71
N PHE A 15 -4.83 6.40 19.66
CA PHE A 15 -5.59 5.60 18.70
C PHE A 15 -4.73 4.69 17.79
N GLU A 16 -3.42 4.92 17.70
CA GLU A 16 -2.51 3.98 17.04
C GLU A 16 -2.25 2.72 17.87
N HIS A 17 -2.41 2.81 19.19
CA HIS A 17 -2.16 1.70 20.08
C HIS A 17 -3.10 0.52 19.80
N GLU A 18 -2.56 -0.70 19.84
CA GLU A 18 -3.26 -1.94 19.49
C GLU A 18 -4.54 -2.21 20.29
N MET A 19 -4.70 -1.58 21.46
CA MET A 19 -5.93 -1.67 22.26
C MET A 19 -7.19 -1.24 21.49
N PHE A 20 -7.06 -0.31 20.53
CA PHE A 20 -8.16 0.13 19.68
C PHE A 20 -8.35 -0.69 18.40
N GLY A 21 -7.55 -1.75 18.21
CA GLY A 21 -7.73 -2.66 17.08
C GLY A 21 -9.12 -3.30 17.10
N ALA A 22 -9.81 -3.33 15.97
CA ALA A 22 -11.18 -3.86 15.88
C ALA A 22 -11.30 -5.36 16.22
N GLY A 23 -10.21 -6.11 16.05
CA GLY A 23 -10.10 -7.52 16.46
C GLY A 23 -9.64 -7.73 17.90
N ASN A 24 -9.28 -6.67 18.61
CA ASN A 24 -8.80 -6.76 19.99
C ASN A 24 -9.99 -6.83 20.95
N THR A 25 -10.14 -7.96 21.65
CA THR A 25 -11.25 -8.18 22.57
C THR A 25 -10.72 -8.60 23.93
N ASN A 26 -11.19 -7.95 25.00
CA ASN A 26 -10.84 -8.27 26.40
C ASN A 26 -9.33 -8.18 26.71
N SER A 27 -8.60 -7.25 26.08
CA SER A 27 -7.20 -7.00 26.37
C SER A 27 -7.04 -5.73 27.18
N GLY A 28 -6.49 -5.88 28.39
CA GLY A 28 -6.15 -4.79 29.29
C GLY A 28 -4.68 -4.41 29.22
N TYR A 29 -4.40 -3.11 29.21
CA TYR A 29 -3.06 -2.57 29.09
C TYR A 29 -2.70 -1.68 30.27
N LEU A 30 -1.54 -1.94 30.87
CA LEU A 30 -0.95 -1.05 31.87
C LEU A 30 -0.51 0.25 31.20
N LEU A 31 -0.61 1.39 31.91
CA LEU A 31 -0.11 2.68 31.40
C LEU A 31 1.37 2.59 30.98
N GLU A 32 2.19 1.89 31.76
CA GLU A 32 3.60 1.66 31.41
C GLU A 32 3.77 0.76 30.18
N GLY A 33 2.88 -0.22 29.99
CA GLY A 33 2.84 -1.07 28.79
C GLY A 33 2.53 -0.27 27.53
N ILE A 34 1.52 0.59 27.58
CA ILE A 34 1.16 1.52 26.48
C ILE A 34 2.37 2.37 26.11
N ARG A 35 3.08 2.91 27.11
CA ARG A 35 4.27 3.74 26.91
C ARG A 35 5.48 2.97 26.37
N HIS A 36 5.59 1.68 26.65
CA HIS A 36 6.72 0.86 26.19
C HIS A 36 6.57 0.47 24.73
N VAL A 37 5.36 0.07 24.32
CA VAL A 37 5.03 -0.22 22.91
C VAL A 37 5.22 1.02 22.04
N GLU A 38 4.99 2.19 22.62
CA GLU A 38 4.95 3.47 21.93
C GLU A 38 6.07 4.43 22.38
N ALA A 39 7.26 3.89 22.64
CA ALA A 39 8.40 4.61 23.24
C ALA A 39 8.89 5.81 22.42
N THR A 40 8.43 5.97 21.18
CA THR A 40 8.73 7.12 20.31
C THR A 40 7.82 8.33 20.55
N TRP A 41 6.77 8.20 21.35
CA TRP A 41 5.89 9.32 21.66
C TRP A 41 6.60 10.36 22.53
N VAL A 42 6.37 11.64 22.22
CA VAL A 42 6.98 12.77 22.93
C VAL A 42 6.23 13.21 24.19
N PHE A 43 5.12 12.52 24.51
CA PHE A 43 4.22 12.88 25.60
C PHE A 43 4.73 12.36 26.95
N SER A 44 4.57 13.16 27.98
CA SER A 44 4.84 12.79 29.36
C SER A 44 3.82 11.75 29.87
N PRO A 45 4.16 10.96 30.90
CA PRO A 45 3.20 10.02 31.50
C PRO A 45 1.94 10.70 32.04
N ALA A 46 2.05 11.94 32.53
CA ALA A 46 0.91 12.70 33.04
C ALA A 46 -0.05 13.08 31.91
N GLU A 47 0.47 13.60 30.80
CA GLU A 47 -0.35 13.95 29.62
C GLU A 47 -1.10 12.74 29.07
N LEU A 48 -0.46 11.56 29.01
CA LEU A 48 -1.11 10.32 28.58
C LEU A 48 -2.21 9.87 29.56
N ALA A 49 -1.97 9.95 30.87
CA ALA A 49 -2.95 9.58 31.88
C ALA A 49 -4.16 10.53 31.88
N ASP A 50 -3.93 11.83 31.69
CA ASP A 50 -4.98 12.84 31.59
C ASP A 50 -5.86 12.61 30.35
N GLU A 51 -5.24 12.34 29.19
CA GLU A 51 -5.99 12.04 27.97
C GLU A 51 -6.77 10.73 28.09
N LEU A 52 -6.18 9.66 28.64
CA LEU A 52 -6.89 8.40 28.88
C LEU A 52 -8.07 8.58 29.85
N SER A 53 -7.93 9.46 30.85
CA SER A 53 -9.02 9.80 31.76
C SER A 53 -10.15 10.53 31.04
N CYS A 54 -9.82 11.49 30.17
CA CYS A 54 -10.79 12.18 29.30
C CYS A 54 -11.51 11.18 28.38
N MET A 55 -10.76 10.28 27.74
CA MET A 55 -11.33 9.21 26.90
C MET A 55 -12.21 8.25 27.70
N ALA A 56 -11.96 8.02 28.99
CA ALA A 56 -12.83 7.22 29.85
C ALA A 56 -14.14 7.94 30.19
N GLU A 57 -14.10 9.25 30.43
CA GLU A 57 -15.31 10.06 30.64
C GLU A 57 -16.21 10.08 29.39
N GLU A 58 -15.61 10.05 28.20
CA GLU A 58 -16.30 9.90 26.92
C GLU A 58 -16.78 8.46 26.63
N GLY A 59 -16.41 7.49 27.48
CA GLY A 59 -16.75 6.08 27.32
C GLY A 59 -15.98 5.37 26.20
N LEU A 60 -14.85 5.92 25.75
CA LEU A 60 -14.00 5.33 24.71
C LEU A 60 -13.04 4.28 25.27
N VAL A 61 -12.66 4.42 26.54
CA VAL A 61 -11.84 3.43 27.27
C VAL A 61 -12.47 3.14 28.64
N LEU A 62 -12.12 1.99 29.21
CA LEU A 62 -12.45 1.62 30.59
C LEU A 62 -11.18 1.60 31.41
N ARG A 63 -11.23 2.24 32.58
CA ARG A 63 -10.25 2.07 33.64
C ARG A 63 -10.72 0.96 34.57
N ARG A 64 -9.88 -0.05 34.78
CA ARG A 64 -10.19 -1.21 35.62
C ARG A 64 -9.13 -1.40 36.69
N ASP A 65 -9.55 -1.86 37.85
CA ASP A 65 -8.64 -2.26 38.93
C ASP A 65 -7.95 -3.59 38.57
N GLY A 66 -6.66 -3.70 38.85
CA GLY A 66 -5.90 -4.92 38.57
C GLY A 66 -6.34 -6.13 39.40
N PHE A 67 -6.15 -7.33 38.86
CA PHE A 67 -6.44 -8.61 39.55
C PHE A 67 -5.35 -8.98 40.58
N GLY A 68 -5.11 -8.12 41.57
CA GLY A 68 -4.16 -8.36 42.67
C GLY A 68 -2.66 -8.36 42.27
N GLY A 69 -1.78 -8.12 43.26
CA GLY A 69 -0.32 -7.98 43.04
C GLY A 69 0.13 -6.53 42.81
N ASP A 70 1.23 -6.32 42.07
CA ASP A 70 1.80 -4.99 41.75
C ASP A 70 1.01 -4.22 40.66
N ILE A 71 0.08 -4.89 39.99
CA ILE A 71 -0.77 -4.32 38.94
C ILE A 71 -1.93 -3.58 39.62
N ARG A 72 -1.85 -2.25 39.65
CA ARG A 72 -2.87 -1.40 40.30
C ARG A 72 -4.05 -1.08 39.39
N GLU A 73 -3.80 -0.87 38.10
CA GLU A 73 -4.82 -0.46 37.14
C GLU A 73 -4.45 -0.83 35.71
N TYR A 74 -5.45 -1.07 34.87
CA TYR A 74 -5.27 -1.26 33.43
C TYR A 74 -6.40 -0.58 32.64
N TRP A 75 -6.11 -0.34 31.36
CA TRP A 75 -6.99 0.34 30.42
C TRP A 75 -7.42 -0.62 29.31
N GLU A 76 -8.70 -0.57 28.95
CA GLU A 76 -9.28 -1.35 27.85
C GLU A 76 -10.01 -0.41 26.91
N ALA A 77 -9.89 -0.59 25.59
CA ALA A 77 -10.75 0.14 24.67
C ALA A 77 -12.18 -0.41 24.74
N THR A 78 -13.17 0.48 24.78
CA THR A 78 -14.56 0.06 24.56
C THR A 78 -14.81 -0.14 23.07
N ARG A 79 -15.92 -0.80 22.75
CA ARG A 79 -16.42 -0.83 21.37
C ARG A 79 -16.62 0.58 20.79
N ALA A 80 -17.07 1.54 21.62
CA ALA A 80 -17.20 2.93 21.19
C ALA A 80 -15.84 3.56 20.87
N GLY A 81 -14.80 3.27 21.66
CA GLY A 81 -13.42 3.67 21.40
C GLY A 81 -12.88 3.09 20.10
N GLN A 82 -13.08 1.80 19.86
CA GLN A 82 -12.65 1.14 18.62
C GLN A 82 -13.36 1.73 17.39
N ILE A 83 -14.67 2.03 17.50
CA ILE A 83 -15.41 2.73 16.45
C ILE A 83 -14.88 4.14 16.25
N ALA A 84 -14.63 4.90 17.32
CA ALA A 84 -14.11 6.26 17.23
C ALA A 84 -12.75 6.30 16.52
N ARG A 85 -11.85 5.39 16.88
CA ARG A 85 -10.57 5.18 16.21
C ARG A 85 -10.74 4.87 14.73
N GLU A 86 -11.60 3.92 14.38
CA GLU A 86 -11.80 3.53 12.98
C GLU A 86 -12.40 4.66 12.13
N LEU A 87 -13.36 5.41 12.69
CA LEU A 87 -13.91 6.61 12.04
C LEU A 87 -12.83 7.67 11.83
N ARG A 88 -11.94 7.88 12.81
CA ARG A 88 -10.79 8.79 12.69
C ARG A 88 -9.85 8.35 11.57
N TRP A 89 -9.52 7.07 11.48
CA TRP A 89 -8.68 6.53 10.40
C TRP A 89 -9.31 6.70 9.02
N GLN A 90 -10.62 6.52 8.89
CA GLN A 90 -11.36 6.80 7.66
C GLN A 90 -11.30 8.29 7.27
N GLN A 91 -11.45 9.20 8.24
CA GLN A 91 -11.31 10.65 8.02
C GLN A 91 -9.90 11.04 7.58
N CYS A 92 -8.89 10.43 8.18
CA CYS A 92 -7.47 10.63 7.85
C CYS A 92 -7.03 9.91 6.57
N LYS A 93 -7.96 9.34 5.78
CA LYS A 93 -7.68 8.62 4.52
C LYS A 93 -6.75 7.41 4.69
N ARG A 94 -6.74 6.80 5.87
CA ARG A 94 -5.98 5.57 6.16
C ARG A 94 -6.71 4.29 5.76
N ARG A 95 -7.82 4.43 5.05
CA ARG A 95 -8.72 3.37 4.61
C ARG A 95 -9.10 3.57 3.16
N HIS A 96 -9.51 2.49 2.51
CA HIS A 96 -9.99 2.56 1.15
C HIS A 96 -11.27 3.43 1.09
N PRO A 97 -11.40 4.36 0.13
CA PRO A 97 -12.53 5.30 0.04
C PRO A 97 -13.90 4.62 -0.09
N ALA A 98 -13.96 3.38 -0.59
CA ALA A 98 -15.18 2.58 -0.60
C ALA A 98 -15.80 2.39 0.79
N LEU A 99 -15.00 2.33 1.86
CA LEU A 99 -15.52 2.19 3.23
C LEU A 99 -16.37 3.37 3.66
N VAL A 100 -16.06 4.59 3.20
CA VAL A 100 -16.84 5.80 3.50
C VAL A 100 -17.89 6.10 2.42
N SER A 101 -17.82 5.46 1.26
CA SER A 101 -18.72 5.70 0.14
C SER A 101 -20.17 5.32 0.46
N ARG A 102 -21.10 6.23 0.19
CA ARG A 102 -22.56 5.97 0.31
C ARG A 102 -23.12 5.15 -0.84
N THR A 103 -22.38 4.99 -1.93
CA THR A 103 -22.84 4.28 -3.14
C THR A 103 -22.32 2.85 -3.23
N ALA A 104 -21.32 2.48 -2.43
CA ALA A 104 -20.79 1.12 -2.41
C ALA A 104 -21.86 0.13 -1.90
N PRO A 105 -22.08 -1.01 -2.60
CA PRO A 105 -23.05 -2.01 -2.14
C PRO A 105 -22.67 -2.59 -0.78
N VAL A 106 -23.64 -2.71 0.12
CA VAL A 106 -23.41 -3.22 1.48
C VAL A 106 -22.84 -4.64 1.47
N GLU A 107 -23.34 -5.51 0.59
CA GLU A 107 -22.83 -6.88 0.42
C GLU A 107 -21.35 -6.89 0.03
N ASP A 108 -20.96 -6.05 -0.93
CA ASP A 108 -19.58 -5.92 -1.38
C ASP A 108 -18.65 -5.46 -0.25
N LEU A 109 -19.10 -4.51 0.58
CA LEU A 109 -18.34 -4.04 1.74
C LEU A 109 -18.16 -5.13 2.80
N VAL A 110 -19.22 -5.88 3.11
CA VAL A 110 -19.15 -7.01 4.06
C VAL A 110 -18.18 -8.08 3.55
N ILE A 111 -18.29 -8.46 2.27
CA ILE A 111 -17.38 -9.44 1.66
C ILE A 111 -15.94 -8.94 1.71
N ALA A 112 -15.68 -7.68 1.35
CA ALA A 112 -14.32 -7.13 1.29
C ALA A 112 -13.67 -7.01 2.68
N VAL A 113 -14.42 -6.65 3.72
CA VAL A 113 -13.91 -6.60 5.10
C VAL A 113 -13.67 -8.01 5.65
N ILE A 114 -14.50 -9.00 5.30
CA ILE A 114 -14.24 -10.40 5.67
C ILE A 114 -13.02 -10.94 4.91
N ALA A 115 -12.88 -10.59 3.63
CA ALA A 115 -11.73 -10.96 2.81
C ALA A 115 -10.41 -10.42 3.36
N SER A 116 -10.43 -9.22 3.97
CA SER A 116 -9.20 -8.61 4.52
C SER A 116 -8.71 -9.28 5.80
N GLY A 117 -9.55 -10.07 6.49
CA GLY A 117 -9.19 -10.68 7.77
C GLY A 117 -8.92 -9.70 8.92
N GLY A 118 -9.11 -8.39 8.70
CA GLY A 118 -8.69 -7.34 9.63
C GLY A 118 -7.33 -6.70 9.29
N ASP A 119 -6.67 -7.15 8.22
CA ASP A 119 -5.35 -6.66 7.78
C ASP A 119 -5.44 -5.65 6.63
N ASP A 120 -4.46 -4.76 6.55
CA ASP A 120 -4.32 -3.79 5.45
C ASP A 120 -3.70 -4.43 4.18
N CYS A 121 -3.15 -5.64 4.29
CA CYS A 121 -2.57 -6.40 3.17
C CYS A 121 -3.24 -7.78 3.08
N ASP A 122 -3.49 -8.23 1.85
CA ASP A 122 -4.08 -9.53 1.51
C ASP A 122 -3.08 -10.63 1.87
N THR A 123 -3.15 -11.06 3.13
CA THR A 123 -2.41 -12.21 3.61
C THR A 123 -3.15 -13.46 3.13
N LEU A 124 -2.50 -14.28 2.30
CA LEU A 124 -3.01 -15.60 1.89
C LEU A 124 -3.20 -16.58 3.08
N ALA A 125 -3.02 -16.13 4.32
CA ALA A 125 -2.93 -16.92 5.55
C ALA A 125 -4.11 -16.68 6.50
N SER A 126 -5.15 -17.51 6.31
CA SER A 126 -5.95 -18.26 7.30
C SER A 126 -6.56 -17.63 8.56
N GLY A 127 -6.29 -16.37 8.92
CA GLY A 127 -6.74 -15.81 10.19
C GLY A 127 -8.26 -15.60 10.27
N GLY A 128 -8.90 -15.18 9.17
CA GLY A 128 -10.31 -14.79 9.21
C GLY A 128 -10.58 -13.55 10.08
N LEU A 129 -11.68 -12.85 9.79
CA LEU A 129 -12.03 -11.64 10.53
C LEU A 129 -12.69 -12.01 11.86
N VAL A 130 -12.23 -11.44 12.98
CA VAL A 130 -12.95 -11.55 14.27
C VAL A 130 -14.36 -11.00 14.10
N ALA A 131 -15.41 -11.78 14.44
CA ALA A 131 -16.79 -11.42 14.11
C ALA A 131 -17.23 -10.03 14.64
N GLY A 132 -16.79 -9.67 15.84
CA GLY A 132 -17.06 -8.35 16.43
C GLY A 132 -16.46 -7.18 15.64
N ALA A 133 -15.36 -7.41 14.93
CA ALA A 133 -14.66 -6.39 14.15
C ALA A 133 -15.49 -5.87 12.96
N LEU A 134 -16.35 -6.72 12.39
CA LEU A 134 -17.21 -6.34 11.26
C LEU A 134 -18.07 -5.12 11.58
N GLY A 135 -18.69 -5.11 12.76
CA GLY A 135 -19.52 -4.00 13.22
C GLY A 135 -18.75 -2.74 13.56
N ILE A 136 -17.44 -2.83 13.76
CA ILE A 136 -16.56 -1.68 14.02
C ILE A 136 -16.19 -1.03 12.69
N TYR A 137 -15.64 -1.82 11.74
CA TYR A 137 -15.28 -1.33 10.40
C TYR A 137 -16.47 -0.75 9.62
N LEU A 138 -17.65 -1.36 9.78
CA LEU A 138 -18.88 -0.96 9.09
C LEU A 138 -19.90 -0.28 10.02
N SER A 139 -19.43 0.33 11.11
CA SER A 139 -20.29 0.96 12.13
C SER A 139 -21.32 1.94 11.56
N ARG A 140 -20.98 2.67 10.49
CA ARG A 140 -21.89 3.59 9.80
C ARG A 140 -23.16 2.93 9.23
N LEU A 141 -23.12 1.65 8.92
CA LEU A 141 -24.26 0.92 8.35
C LEU A 141 -25.24 0.47 9.43
N GLY A 142 -24.79 0.42 10.68
CA GLY A 142 -25.54 -0.10 11.81
C GLY A 142 -25.47 -1.62 11.91
N GLU A 143 -25.56 -2.10 13.14
CA GLU A 143 -25.37 -3.51 13.49
C GLU A 143 -26.40 -4.45 12.85
N THR A 144 -27.67 -4.02 12.80
CA THR A 144 -28.75 -4.79 12.18
C THR A 144 -28.51 -5.06 10.70
N VAL A 145 -28.01 -4.04 9.97
CA VAL A 145 -27.73 -4.16 8.53
C VAL A 145 -26.56 -5.11 8.29
N CYS A 146 -25.47 -4.96 9.06
CA CYS A 146 -24.32 -5.84 8.99
C CYS A 146 -24.68 -7.30 9.31
N SER A 147 -25.44 -7.52 10.39
CA SER A 147 -25.87 -8.85 10.82
C SER A 147 -26.78 -9.52 9.79
N THR A 148 -27.82 -8.82 9.31
CA THR A 148 -28.76 -9.35 8.31
C THR A 148 -28.05 -9.69 7.00
N THR A 149 -27.09 -8.86 6.56
CA THR A 149 -26.30 -9.11 5.35
C THR A 149 -25.38 -10.31 5.53
N LEU A 150 -24.71 -10.40 6.69
CA LEU A 150 -23.86 -11.53 7.03
C LEU A 150 -24.65 -12.85 7.05
N ASP A 151 -25.82 -12.87 7.68
CA ASP A 151 -26.69 -14.06 7.72
C ASP A 151 -27.10 -14.49 6.31
N ALA A 152 -27.48 -13.54 5.44
CA ALA A 152 -27.81 -13.85 4.05
C ALA A 152 -26.62 -14.43 3.26
N LEU A 153 -25.41 -13.92 3.49
CA LEU A 153 -24.18 -14.44 2.89
C LEU A 153 -23.82 -15.85 3.39
N VAL A 154 -24.09 -16.14 4.68
CA VAL A 154 -23.91 -17.48 5.26
C VAL A 154 -24.92 -18.47 4.66
N VAL A 155 -26.20 -18.08 4.54
CA VAL A 155 -27.24 -18.92 3.91
C VAL A 155 -26.90 -19.23 2.44
N ARG A 156 -26.30 -18.27 1.73
CA ARG A 156 -25.81 -18.45 0.35
C ARG A 156 -24.50 -19.25 0.24
N GLY A 157 -23.89 -19.65 1.36
CA GLY A 157 -22.64 -20.40 1.38
C GLY A 157 -21.42 -19.60 0.93
N LEU A 158 -21.48 -18.27 0.98
CA LEU A 158 -20.37 -17.39 0.59
C LEU A 158 -19.45 -17.06 1.77
N VAL A 159 -20.01 -17.03 2.98
CA VAL A 159 -19.29 -16.82 4.24
C VAL A 159 -19.55 -18.03 5.13
N ARG A 160 -18.52 -18.44 5.88
CA ARG A 160 -18.65 -19.39 6.98
C ARG A 160 -18.22 -18.73 8.28
N ARG A 161 -18.83 -19.16 9.38
CA ARG A 161 -18.38 -18.88 10.75
C ARG A 161 -17.54 -20.10 11.14
N ASP A 162 -16.25 -19.93 11.36
CA ASP A 162 -15.45 -20.98 11.98
C ASP A 162 -15.71 -20.96 13.48
N ASP A 163 -16.03 -22.14 14.03
CA ASP A 163 -16.44 -22.33 15.42
C ASP A 163 -15.35 -21.90 16.40
N GLU A 164 -15.78 -21.62 17.64
CA GLU A 164 -14.91 -21.47 18.80
C GLU A 164 -13.86 -22.59 18.81
N ASP A 165 -12.59 -22.22 18.81
CA ASP A 165 -11.55 -23.18 19.18
C ASP A 165 -11.88 -23.73 20.58
N LEU A 166 -11.37 -24.93 20.92
CA LEU A 166 -11.56 -25.60 22.22
C LEU A 166 -11.17 -24.74 23.45
N LEU A 167 -10.63 -23.55 23.20
CA LEU A 167 -10.12 -22.54 24.13
C LEU A 167 -11.02 -21.28 24.25
N GLY A 168 -12.20 -21.23 23.61
CA GLY A 168 -13.15 -20.12 23.75
C GLY A 168 -12.77 -18.83 23.01
N TRP A 169 -12.05 -18.95 21.89
CA TRP A 169 -11.68 -17.80 21.04
C TRP A 169 -12.90 -17.29 20.27
N PRO A 170 -13.00 -15.97 20.01
CA PRO A 170 -14.14 -15.39 19.29
C PRO A 170 -14.28 -15.96 17.88
N PHE A 171 -15.52 -16.22 17.46
CA PHE A 171 -15.86 -16.71 16.12
C PHE A 171 -15.17 -15.88 15.03
N ARG A 172 -14.61 -16.58 14.04
CA ARG A 172 -13.96 -15.97 12.88
C ARG A 172 -14.84 -16.10 11.65
N LEU A 173 -15.00 -14.99 10.93
CA LEU A 173 -15.70 -14.92 9.66
C LEU A 173 -14.69 -15.18 8.55
N MET A 174 -15.02 -16.12 7.67
CA MET A 174 -14.16 -16.48 6.55
C MET A 174 -14.99 -16.60 5.28
N LEU A 175 -14.44 -16.15 4.16
CA LEU A 175 -15.00 -16.47 2.86
C LEU A 175 -14.85 -17.97 2.57
N THR A 176 -15.88 -18.57 1.99
CA THR A 176 -15.78 -19.91 1.39
C THR A 176 -14.99 -19.84 0.07
N ALA A 177 -14.82 -20.98 -0.62
CA ALA A 177 -14.22 -20.96 -1.94
C ALA A 177 -15.05 -20.11 -2.93
N ASP A 178 -16.37 -20.21 -2.87
CA ASP A 178 -17.28 -19.43 -3.72
C ASP A 178 -17.32 -17.95 -3.31
N GLY A 179 -17.29 -17.67 -2.00
CA GLY A 179 -17.13 -16.31 -1.49
C GLY A 179 -15.84 -15.64 -1.98
N ARG A 180 -14.72 -16.37 -1.98
CA ARG A 180 -13.44 -15.86 -2.53
C ARG A 180 -13.49 -15.63 -4.03
N ARG A 181 -14.19 -16.48 -4.79
CA ARG A 181 -14.39 -16.29 -6.23
C ARG A 181 -15.21 -15.03 -6.50
N LEU A 182 -16.35 -14.86 -5.81
CA LEU A 182 -17.16 -13.66 -5.89
C LEU A 182 -16.34 -12.42 -5.51
N TYR A 183 -15.57 -12.49 -4.41
CA TYR A 183 -14.70 -11.39 -4.01
C TYR A 183 -13.74 -10.98 -5.14
N ALA A 184 -12.97 -11.95 -5.67
CA ALA A 184 -11.94 -11.67 -6.67
C ALA A 184 -12.51 -11.22 -8.02
N HIS A 185 -13.60 -11.82 -8.49
CA HIS A 185 -14.15 -11.56 -9.82
C HIS A 185 -15.08 -10.36 -9.87
N ASP A 186 -15.82 -10.10 -8.79
CA ASP A 186 -16.96 -9.19 -8.81
C ASP A 186 -16.79 -8.02 -7.83
N VAL A 187 -16.39 -8.29 -6.59
CA VAL A 187 -16.28 -7.25 -5.55
C VAL A 187 -15.05 -6.36 -5.76
N VAL A 188 -13.88 -6.96 -5.98
CA VAL A 188 -12.62 -6.24 -6.25
C VAL A 188 -12.79 -5.18 -7.34
N PRO A 189 -13.28 -5.51 -8.56
CA PRO A 189 -13.44 -4.50 -9.60
C PRO A 189 -14.55 -3.48 -9.31
N ARG A 190 -15.68 -3.89 -8.70
CA ARG A 190 -16.77 -2.95 -8.36
C ARG A 190 -16.37 -1.91 -7.32
N LEU A 191 -15.56 -2.32 -6.35
CA LEU A 191 -15.04 -1.43 -5.32
C LEU A 191 -13.75 -0.71 -5.74
N GLY A 192 -13.10 -1.14 -6.84
CA GLY A 192 -11.85 -0.56 -7.31
C GLY A 192 -10.61 -0.96 -6.50
N LEU A 193 -10.68 -2.07 -5.75
CA LEU A 193 -9.57 -2.57 -4.93
C LEU A 193 -8.37 -2.95 -5.83
N GLN A 194 -7.16 -2.77 -5.31
CA GLN A 194 -5.92 -3.15 -6.00
C GLN A 194 -5.13 -4.17 -5.15
N PRO A 195 -5.46 -5.47 -5.20
CA PRO A 195 -4.71 -6.51 -4.49
C PRO A 195 -3.20 -6.43 -4.78
N PRO A 196 -2.32 -6.63 -3.79
CA PRO A 196 -2.60 -7.20 -2.46
C PRO A 196 -3.12 -6.20 -1.43
N ALA A 197 -3.44 -4.95 -1.76
CA ALA A 197 -4.09 -4.05 -0.80
C ALA A 197 -5.54 -4.51 -0.54
N THR A 198 -5.96 -4.51 0.73
CA THR A 198 -7.34 -4.80 1.11
C THR A 198 -8.18 -3.53 1.18
N ILE A 199 -9.47 -3.67 1.49
CA ILE A 199 -10.33 -2.51 1.77
C ILE A 199 -9.88 -1.72 3.03
N LEU A 200 -9.08 -2.33 3.91
CA LEU A 200 -8.55 -1.67 5.10
C LEU A 200 -7.24 -0.91 4.81
N ALA A 201 -6.61 -1.14 3.66
CA ALA A 201 -5.46 -0.34 3.25
C ALA A 201 -5.86 1.09 2.85
N PRO A 202 -5.03 2.11 3.11
CA PRO A 202 -5.16 3.37 2.38
C PRO A 202 -4.95 3.13 0.88
N ILE A 203 -5.81 3.73 0.04
CA ILE A 203 -5.36 4.08 -1.31
C ILE A 203 -4.65 5.41 -1.17
N GLU A 204 -3.33 5.38 -0.99
CA GLU A 204 -2.56 6.49 -1.51
C GLU A 204 -2.54 6.33 -3.03
N PRO A 205 -3.10 7.29 -3.82
CA PRO A 205 -2.78 7.30 -5.23
C PRO A 205 -1.26 7.40 -5.31
N GLU A 206 -0.62 6.40 -5.90
CA GLU A 206 0.82 6.42 -6.07
C GLU A 206 1.17 7.71 -6.83
N ARG A 207 1.77 8.68 -6.11
CA ARG A 207 2.21 9.93 -6.73
C ARG A 207 3.45 9.63 -7.54
N LEU A 208 3.23 9.25 -8.79
CA LEU A 208 4.28 9.00 -9.75
C LEU A 208 4.82 10.33 -10.25
N PRO A 209 6.15 10.46 -10.42
CA PRO A 209 6.75 11.75 -10.74
C PRO A 209 6.62 12.09 -12.24
N PHE A 210 5.67 11.51 -12.98
CA PHE A 210 5.52 11.73 -14.43
C PHE A 210 5.36 13.21 -14.79
N ASP A 211 4.63 13.97 -13.97
CA ASP A 211 4.44 15.41 -14.16
C ASP A 211 5.73 16.22 -13.89
N ASN A 212 6.63 15.66 -13.06
CA ASN A 212 7.91 16.26 -12.70
C ASN A 212 9.05 15.85 -13.66
N LEU A 213 8.81 14.91 -14.56
CA LEU A 213 9.80 14.45 -15.53
C LEU A 213 9.94 15.39 -16.73
N GLY A 214 9.07 16.41 -16.89
CA GLY A 214 9.12 17.32 -18.03
C GLY A 214 8.79 16.67 -19.39
N LEU A 215 8.05 15.55 -19.36
CA LEU A 215 7.60 14.82 -20.56
C LEU A 215 6.47 15.57 -21.27
N ASP A 216 6.22 15.25 -22.53
CA ASP A 216 4.97 15.64 -23.20
C ASP A 216 3.75 15.15 -22.37
N PRO A 217 2.70 15.97 -22.17
CA PRO A 217 1.54 15.57 -21.37
C PRO A 217 0.86 14.28 -21.85
N THR A 218 0.76 14.07 -23.16
CA THR A 218 0.16 12.86 -23.73
C THR A 218 1.01 11.63 -23.42
N LEU A 219 2.34 11.79 -23.45
CA LEU A 219 3.27 10.74 -23.07
C LEU A 219 3.18 10.43 -21.57
N ALA A 220 3.13 11.44 -20.72
CA ALA A 220 2.98 11.29 -19.28
C ALA A 220 1.69 10.53 -18.92
N ASP A 221 0.57 10.87 -19.58
CA ASP A 221 -0.71 10.18 -19.40
C ASP A 221 -0.65 8.72 -19.85
N ASN A 222 0.02 8.43 -20.98
CA ASN A 222 0.22 7.06 -21.45
C ASN A 222 1.06 6.23 -20.46
N LEU A 223 2.13 6.82 -19.91
CA LEU A 223 2.99 6.14 -18.95
C LEU A 223 2.27 5.87 -17.62
N ARG A 224 1.40 6.78 -17.18
CA ARG A 224 0.51 6.56 -16.02
C ARG A 224 -0.42 5.39 -16.26
N TYR A 225 -1.06 5.34 -17.43
CA TYR A 225 -1.89 4.22 -17.83
C TYR A 225 -1.10 2.89 -17.84
N ARG A 226 0.13 2.87 -18.36
CA ARG A 226 0.99 1.67 -18.37
C ARG A 226 1.44 1.24 -16.98
N TRP A 227 1.68 2.19 -16.09
CA TRP A 227 2.00 1.91 -14.69
C TRP A 227 0.82 1.24 -13.97
N GLU A 228 -0.39 1.79 -14.12
CA GLU A 228 -1.61 1.20 -13.58
C GLU A 228 -1.90 -0.19 -14.17
N GLU A 229 -1.66 -0.37 -15.47
CA GLU A 229 -1.76 -1.67 -16.13
C GLU A 229 -0.77 -2.69 -15.55
N ALA A 230 0.47 -2.30 -15.28
CA ALA A 230 1.46 -3.15 -14.62
C ALA A 230 0.99 -3.58 -13.21
N GLY A 231 0.41 -2.63 -12.45
CA GLY A 231 -0.19 -2.90 -11.15
C GLY A 231 -1.34 -3.92 -11.24
N ARG A 232 -2.25 -3.77 -12.20
CA ARG A 232 -3.33 -4.75 -12.44
C ARG A 232 -2.80 -6.12 -12.84
N CYS A 233 -1.76 -6.19 -13.68
CA CYS A 233 -1.10 -7.46 -14.01
C CYS A 233 -0.53 -8.13 -12.76
N ALA A 234 0.11 -7.37 -11.86
CA ALA A 234 0.58 -7.90 -10.60
C ALA A 234 -0.60 -8.40 -9.73
N GLY A 235 -1.65 -7.61 -9.55
CA GLY A 235 -2.85 -8.05 -8.81
C GLY A 235 -3.48 -9.35 -9.37
N ALA A 236 -3.44 -9.53 -10.70
CA ALA A 236 -3.92 -10.73 -11.39
C ALA A 236 -2.91 -11.90 -11.40
N ARG A 237 -1.78 -11.78 -10.70
CA ARG A 237 -0.68 -12.76 -10.66
C ARG A 237 -0.01 -13.02 -12.01
N ALA A 238 -0.12 -12.07 -12.94
CA ALA A 238 0.58 -12.06 -14.22
C ALA A 238 1.96 -11.39 -14.08
N TRP A 239 2.82 -11.99 -13.26
CA TRP A 239 4.08 -11.40 -12.79
C TRP A 239 5.03 -10.99 -13.91
N LEU A 240 5.21 -11.87 -14.89
CA LEU A 240 6.06 -11.60 -16.05
C LEU A 240 5.57 -10.39 -16.85
N ALA A 241 4.25 -10.25 -17.01
CA ALA A 241 3.65 -9.12 -17.71
C ALA A 241 3.84 -7.82 -16.93
N ALA A 242 3.64 -7.84 -15.61
CA ALA A 242 3.89 -6.70 -14.73
C ALA A 242 5.35 -6.24 -14.81
N THR A 243 6.31 -7.17 -14.63
CA THR A 243 7.75 -6.91 -14.76
C THR A 243 8.09 -6.33 -16.14
N ALA A 244 7.49 -6.88 -17.20
CA ALA A 244 7.75 -6.40 -18.54
C ALA A 244 7.24 -4.97 -18.77
N LEU A 245 6.05 -4.64 -18.26
CA LEU A 245 5.49 -3.30 -18.32
C LEU A 245 6.34 -2.29 -17.54
N TYR A 246 6.79 -2.60 -16.32
CA TYR A 246 7.69 -1.70 -15.58
C TYR A 246 9.00 -1.43 -16.32
N ALA A 247 9.58 -2.44 -16.96
CA ALA A 247 10.77 -2.25 -17.79
C ALA A 247 10.47 -1.42 -19.06
N SER A 248 9.31 -1.60 -19.69
CA SER A 248 8.91 -0.85 -20.89
C SER A 248 8.73 0.64 -20.62
N ILE A 249 8.31 1.01 -19.40
CA ILE A 249 8.23 2.42 -18.98
C ILE A 249 9.61 3.07 -19.04
N LEU A 250 10.67 2.37 -18.62
CA LEU A 250 12.04 2.88 -18.73
C LEU A 250 12.52 3.02 -20.18
N GLU A 251 12.08 2.15 -21.08
CA GLU A 251 12.41 2.25 -22.51
C GLU A 251 11.86 3.51 -23.17
N VAL A 252 10.77 4.04 -22.66
CA VAL A 252 10.13 5.24 -23.19
C VAL A 252 10.64 6.48 -22.47
N VAL A 253 10.78 6.43 -21.14
CA VAL A 253 11.19 7.59 -20.34
C VAL A 253 12.64 7.97 -20.58
N LEU A 254 13.57 7.00 -20.61
CA LEU A 254 15.00 7.30 -20.73
C LEU A 254 15.37 8.06 -22.02
N PRO A 255 14.94 7.64 -23.23
CA PRO A 255 15.29 8.38 -24.45
C PRO A 255 14.59 9.73 -24.51
N ASP A 256 13.33 9.87 -24.08
CA ASP A 256 12.68 11.20 -24.03
C ASP A 256 13.46 12.15 -23.10
N TRP A 257 13.82 11.64 -21.92
CA TRP A 257 14.51 12.41 -20.90
C TRP A 257 15.93 12.83 -21.35
N LEU A 258 16.71 11.89 -21.90
CA LEU A 258 18.06 12.16 -22.41
C LEU A 258 18.04 13.07 -23.66
N GLY A 259 16.97 12.99 -24.47
CA GLY A 259 16.81 13.80 -25.67
C GLY A 259 16.77 15.31 -25.43
N ARG A 260 16.55 15.75 -24.19
CA ARG A 260 16.57 17.17 -23.79
C ARG A 260 17.96 17.80 -23.82
N ASP A 261 18.99 16.99 -23.66
CA ASP A 261 20.39 17.39 -23.78
C ASP A 261 21.14 16.32 -24.60
N ILE A 262 20.73 16.21 -25.87
CA ILE A 262 21.24 15.21 -26.81
C ILE A 262 22.75 15.34 -27.04
N GLU A 263 23.29 16.56 -26.97
CA GLU A 263 24.74 16.80 -27.13
C GLU A 263 25.52 16.13 -25.99
N ARG A 264 25.07 16.33 -24.75
CA ARG A 264 25.68 15.69 -23.58
C ARG A 264 25.49 14.17 -23.61
N ALA A 265 24.32 13.68 -24.00
CA ALA A 265 24.06 12.25 -24.15
C ALA A 265 25.01 11.60 -25.18
N ASN A 266 25.17 12.22 -26.35
CA ASN A 266 26.05 11.72 -27.42
C ASN A 266 27.54 11.81 -27.06
N ALA A 267 27.92 12.69 -26.13
CA ALA A 267 29.29 12.82 -25.65
C ALA A 267 29.68 11.76 -24.61
N ALA A 268 28.71 11.01 -24.06
CA ALA A 268 28.98 9.93 -23.11
C ALA A 268 29.76 8.79 -23.78
N ARG A 269 30.70 8.18 -23.03
CA ARG A 269 31.52 7.06 -23.51
C ARG A 269 30.69 5.82 -23.78
N ALA A 270 29.60 5.63 -23.03
CA ALA A 270 28.66 4.54 -23.21
C ALA A 270 27.66 4.76 -24.35
N ALA A 271 27.70 5.90 -25.04
CA ALA A 271 26.84 6.15 -26.20
C ALA A 271 27.14 5.11 -27.30
N PRO A 272 26.13 4.40 -27.82
CA PRO A 272 26.33 3.35 -28.80
C PRO A 272 26.75 3.96 -30.15
N GLN A 273 27.70 3.30 -30.81
CA GLN A 273 28.26 3.75 -32.07
C GLN A 273 28.09 2.70 -33.17
N ASP A 274 28.01 3.15 -34.42
CA ASP A 274 28.04 2.30 -35.60
C ASP A 274 29.45 1.74 -35.87
N ARG A 275 29.58 0.95 -36.95
CA ARG A 275 30.88 0.37 -37.35
C ARG A 275 31.91 1.42 -37.77
N GLN A 276 31.47 2.64 -38.06
CA GLN A 276 32.28 3.79 -38.44
C GLN A 276 32.57 4.71 -37.25
N GLN A 277 32.32 4.26 -36.01
CA GLN A 277 32.53 5.02 -34.77
C GLN A 277 31.67 6.28 -34.68
N ARG A 278 30.53 6.32 -35.38
CA ARG A 278 29.56 7.43 -35.29
C ARG A 278 28.47 7.05 -34.31
N VAL A 279 28.13 7.97 -33.41
CA VAL A 279 27.05 7.77 -32.44
C VAL A 279 25.73 7.53 -33.17
N LEU A 280 24.99 6.49 -32.74
CA LEU A 280 23.69 6.15 -33.30
C LEU A 280 22.64 7.23 -32.97
N PRO A 281 21.60 7.42 -33.80
CA PRO A 281 20.44 8.22 -33.42
C PRO A 281 19.83 7.73 -32.11
N LEU A 282 19.39 8.63 -31.23
CA LEU A 282 18.89 8.27 -29.89
C LEU A 282 17.74 7.26 -29.93
N ALA A 283 16.88 7.32 -30.96
CA ALA A 283 15.78 6.39 -31.18
C ALA A 283 16.24 4.93 -31.40
N ASP A 284 17.49 4.72 -31.81
CA ASP A 284 18.06 3.39 -32.07
C ASP A 284 18.85 2.84 -30.87
N TRP A 285 18.86 3.55 -29.74
CA TRP A 285 19.59 3.11 -28.55
C TRP A 285 18.82 2.02 -27.82
N SER A 286 19.50 0.90 -27.54
CA SER A 286 18.93 -0.15 -26.68
C SER A 286 18.74 0.35 -25.24
N LEU A 287 17.76 -0.22 -24.51
CA LEU A 287 17.57 0.07 -23.09
C LEU A 287 18.85 -0.10 -22.26
N ALA A 288 19.68 -1.10 -22.60
CA ALA A 288 20.96 -1.31 -21.91
C ALA A 288 21.94 -0.15 -22.12
N ALA A 289 21.96 0.44 -23.32
CA ALA A 289 22.80 1.61 -23.62
C ALA A 289 22.24 2.87 -22.94
N LEU A 290 20.92 3.07 -22.98
CA LEU A 290 20.24 4.16 -22.29
C LEU A 290 20.55 4.16 -20.80
N ILE A 291 20.38 3.02 -20.11
CA ILE A 291 20.72 2.87 -18.69
C ILE A 291 22.19 3.23 -18.43
N LYS A 292 23.11 2.70 -19.22
CA LYS A 292 24.55 2.97 -19.04
C LYS A 292 24.90 4.44 -19.21
N VAL A 293 24.35 5.12 -20.22
CA VAL A 293 24.59 6.56 -20.42
C VAL A 293 23.97 7.37 -19.29
N THR A 294 22.75 7.05 -18.85
CA THR A 294 22.11 7.72 -17.71
C THR A 294 22.94 7.56 -16.42
N THR A 295 23.52 6.38 -16.18
CA THR A 295 24.43 6.13 -15.05
C THR A 295 25.75 6.88 -15.20
N GLU A 296 26.39 6.82 -16.37
CA GLU A 296 27.66 7.51 -16.64
C GLU A 296 27.55 9.03 -16.42
N LEU A 297 26.43 9.62 -16.82
CA LEU A 297 26.17 11.04 -16.66
C LEU A 297 25.75 11.45 -15.24
N GLY A 298 25.59 10.48 -14.33
CA GLY A 298 25.30 10.70 -12.91
C GLY A 298 23.84 11.01 -12.59
N TYR A 299 22.89 10.74 -13.52
CA TYR A 299 21.46 10.97 -13.28
C TYR A 299 20.81 9.86 -12.44
N ILE A 300 21.42 8.68 -12.46
CA ILE A 300 21.17 7.59 -11.50
C ILE A 300 22.51 7.07 -11.01
N ASP A 301 22.60 6.64 -9.75
CA ASP A 301 23.84 6.06 -9.22
C ASP A 301 24.12 4.66 -9.80
N GLU A 302 25.36 4.18 -9.60
CA GLU A 302 25.82 2.87 -10.10
C GLU A 302 25.02 1.68 -9.53
N SER A 303 24.53 1.79 -8.29
CA SER A 303 23.69 0.74 -7.70
C SER A 303 22.35 0.70 -8.43
N LEU A 304 21.69 1.84 -8.59
CA LEU A 304 20.42 1.93 -9.29
C LEU A 304 20.56 1.52 -10.77
N GLY A 305 21.66 1.88 -11.42
CA GLY A 305 21.99 1.44 -12.78
C GLY A 305 22.07 -0.09 -12.92
N ARG A 306 22.74 -0.78 -11.99
CA ARG A 306 22.79 -2.25 -11.96
C ARG A 306 21.40 -2.88 -11.77
N HIS A 307 20.56 -2.33 -10.91
CA HIS A 307 19.20 -2.82 -10.70
C HIS A 307 18.30 -2.56 -11.92
N ALA A 308 18.42 -1.40 -12.58
CA ALA A 308 17.71 -1.12 -13.83
C ALA A 308 18.11 -2.09 -14.94
N GLN A 309 19.41 -2.44 -15.02
CA GLN A 309 19.90 -3.46 -15.93
C GLN A 309 19.34 -4.85 -15.61
N ALA A 310 19.23 -5.21 -14.33
CA ALA A 310 18.60 -6.45 -13.90
C ALA A 310 17.10 -6.47 -14.25
N LEU A 311 16.37 -5.36 -14.05
CA LEU A 311 14.96 -5.23 -14.47
C LEU A 311 14.79 -5.47 -15.98
N ARG A 312 15.66 -4.87 -16.81
CA ARG A 312 15.70 -5.12 -18.26
C ARG A 312 15.92 -6.61 -18.57
N GLU A 313 16.79 -7.28 -17.82
CA GLU A 313 17.06 -8.71 -17.98
C GLU A 313 15.86 -9.57 -17.61
N SER A 314 15.21 -9.26 -16.48
CA SER A 314 13.98 -9.91 -16.04
C SER A 314 12.84 -9.77 -17.06
N ARG A 315 12.68 -8.60 -17.70
CA ARG A 315 11.73 -8.44 -18.81
C ARG A 315 12.02 -9.41 -19.96
N ASN A 316 13.28 -9.69 -20.27
CA ASN A 316 13.62 -10.56 -21.40
C ASN A 316 13.21 -12.02 -21.18
N LEU A 317 12.78 -12.40 -19.97
CA LEU A 317 12.11 -13.68 -19.72
C LEU A 317 10.79 -13.81 -20.48
N ILE A 318 10.27 -12.72 -21.07
CA ILE A 318 9.15 -12.77 -22.03
C ILE A 318 9.45 -13.63 -23.26
N HIS A 319 10.73 -13.88 -23.55
CA HIS A 319 11.15 -14.86 -24.54
C HIS A 319 11.21 -16.26 -23.91
N PRO A 320 10.36 -17.23 -24.32
CA PRO A 320 10.26 -18.54 -23.68
C PRO A 320 11.59 -19.29 -23.61
N ASP A 321 12.39 -19.25 -24.67
CA ASP A 321 13.71 -19.89 -24.72
C ASP A 321 14.66 -19.35 -23.64
N ARG A 322 14.58 -18.05 -23.33
CA ARG A 322 15.39 -17.43 -22.29
C ARG A 322 14.93 -17.89 -20.91
N GLN A 323 13.62 -17.90 -20.68
CA GLN A 323 13.04 -18.39 -19.43
C GLN A 323 13.45 -19.84 -19.13
N ILE A 324 13.35 -20.72 -20.14
CA ILE A 324 13.74 -22.14 -20.02
C ILE A 324 15.23 -22.27 -19.68
N ARG A 325 16.10 -21.54 -20.39
CA ARG A 325 17.56 -21.59 -20.17
C ARG A 325 17.98 -21.09 -18.79
N GLU A 326 17.35 -20.01 -18.33
CA GLU A 326 17.69 -19.37 -17.04
C GLU A 326 17.00 -20.04 -15.86
N ARG A 327 16.02 -20.94 -16.09
CA ARG A 327 15.23 -21.63 -15.05
C ARG A 327 14.61 -20.67 -14.04
N SER A 328 14.33 -19.45 -14.47
CA SER A 328 13.73 -18.39 -13.66
C SER A 328 12.23 -18.35 -13.92
N THR A 329 11.44 -18.35 -12.85
CA THR A 329 9.99 -18.21 -12.93
C THR A 329 9.61 -16.90 -12.26
N PRO A 330 9.16 -15.89 -13.02
CA PRO A 330 8.67 -14.65 -12.44
C PRO A 330 7.57 -14.90 -11.41
N ASP A 331 7.72 -14.26 -10.25
CA ASP A 331 6.80 -14.34 -9.12
C ASP A 331 6.43 -12.95 -8.61
N GLY A 332 5.64 -12.90 -7.54
CA GLY A 332 5.22 -11.65 -6.91
C GLY A 332 6.40 -10.82 -6.40
N ASP A 333 7.44 -11.46 -5.88
CA ASP A 333 8.63 -10.76 -5.37
C ASP A 333 9.40 -10.08 -6.49
N LEU A 334 9.61 -10.78 -7.62
CA LEU A 334 10.23 -10.19 -8.81
C LEU A 334 9.43 -9.00 -9.33
N ALA A 335 8.09 -9.10 -9.39
CA ALA A 335 7.24 -8.01 -9.83
C ALA A 335 7.34 -6.79 -8.88
N ALA A 336 7.37 -7.03 -7.56
CA ALA A 336 7.54 -5.99 -6.55
C ALA A 336 8.93 -5.34 -6.55
N ILE A 337 9.98 -6.11 -6.83
CA ILE A 337 11.33 -5.56 -7.06
C ILE A 337 11.33 -4.70 -8.33
N SER A 338 10.70 -5.20 -9.40
CA SER A 338 10.61 -4.50 -10.69
C SER A 338 9.92 -3.14 -10.57
N HIS A 339 8.79 -3.09 -9.85
CA HIS A 339 8.07 -1.86 -9.48
C HIS A 339 9.00 -0.87 -8.77
N ARG A 340 9.68 -1.30 -7.70
CA ARG A 340 10.57 -0.45 -6.89
C ARG A 340 11.73 0.10 -7.70
N VAL A 341 12.33 -0.72 -8.57
CA VAL A 341 13.43 -0.28 -9.44
C VAL A 341 12.95 0.76 -10.45
N ALA A 342 11.84 0.50 -11.14
CA ALA A 342 11.29 1.45 -12.10
C ALA A 342 10.95 2.78 -11.41
N ARG A 343 10.29 2.75 -10.26
CA ARG A 343 9.98 3.94 -9.45
C ARG A 343 11.24 4.72 -9.08
N ALA A 344 12.26 4.04 -8.56
CA ALA A 344 13.49 4.68 -8.13
C ALA A 344 14.20 5.41 -9.28
N VAL A 345 14.19 4.83 -10.49
CA VAL A 345 14.70 5.50 -11.71
C VAL A 345 13.87 6.74 -12.03
N LEU A 346 12.54 6.64 -12.06
CA LEU A 346 11.66 7.78 -12.32
C LEU A 346 11.88 8.92 -11.32
N ASP A 347 11.98 8.59 -10.03
CA ASP A 347 12.22 9.57 -8.96
C ASP A 347 13.60 10.25 -9.11
N ALA A 348 14.63 9.49 -9.48
CA ALA A 348 15.97 10.03 -9.71
C ALA A 348 16.00 11.01 -10.90
N LEU A 349 15.37 10.64 -12.02
CA LEU A 349 15.25 11.52 -13.19
C LEU A 349 14.43 12.77 -12.89
N ALA A 350 13.36 12.65 -12.10
CA ALA A 350 12.55 13.79 -11.69
C ALA A 350 13.36 14.77 -10.82
N ARG A 351 14.17 14.28 -9.88
CA ARG A 351 15.11 15.12 -9.11
C ARG A 351 16.14 15.80 -10.01
N ALA A 352 16.62 15.10 -11.03
CA ALA A 352 17.56 15.65 -12.00
C ALA A 352 16.92 16.62 -13.00
N THR A 353 15.59 16.72 -13.06
CA THR A 353 14.89 17.60 -14.00
C THR A 353 14.88 19.04 -13.46
N PRO A 354 15.54 20.01 -14.13
CA PRO A 354 15.60 21.38 -13.66
C PRO A 354 14.24 22.06 -13.76
N ALA A 355 13.97 23.01 -12.85
CA ALA A 355 12.82 23.91 -12.99
C ALA A 355 12.91 24.66 -14.33
N ARG A 356 11.77 24.79 -15.04
CA ARG A 356 11.69 25.34 -16.41
C ARG A 356 12.65 26.54 -16.60
N GLY A 357 13.69 26.36 -17.42
CA GLY A 357 14.63 27.41 -17.84
C GLY A 357 16.07 27.33 -17.31
N ALA A 358 16.42 26.36 -16.45
CA ALA A 358 17.80 26.13 -16.01
C ALA A 358 18.44 24.91 -16.70
N PRO A 359 19.74 24.94 -17.06
CA PRO A 359 20.44 23.77 -17.57
C PRO A 359 20.58 22.67 -16.49
N LEU A 360 20.70 21.41 -16.94
CA LEU A 360 20.89 20.23 -16.09
C LEU A 360 22.16 20.36 -15.24
N SER A 361 22.01 20.77 -13.97
CA SER A 361 23.11 20.95 -13.02
C SER A 361 23.36 19.65 -12.24
N THR A 362 24.57 19.14 -12.30
CA THR A 362 25.01 17.94 -11.55
C THR A 362 25.82 18.29 -10.29
N LYS A 363 25.60 19.47 -9.70
CA LYS A 363 26.44 19.94 -8.59
C LYS A 363 26.03 19.50 -7.19
N ASP A 364 24.93 18.78 -7.02
CA ASP A 364 24.45 18.38 -5.69
C ASP A 364 24.24 16.87 -5.58
N PHE A 365 25.32 16.09 -5.60
CA PHE A 365 25.35 14.77 -4.94
C PHE A 365 26.70 14.61 -4.22
N PRO A 366 26.70 14.12 -2.96
CA PRO A 366 27.90 13.96 -2.15
C PRO A 366 28.85 12.86 -2.65
#